data_AF-A0AAV3GUE4-F1
#
_entry.id   AF-A0AAV3GUE4-F1
#
_cell.length_a   1.000
_cell.length_b   1.000
_cell.length_c   1.000
_cell.angle_alpha   90.00
_cell.angle_beta   90.00
_cell.angle_gamma   90.00
#
_symmetry.space_group_name_H-M   'P 1'
#
loop_
_entity.id
_entity.type
_entity.pdbx_description
1 polymer ?
#
loop_
_entity_poly.entity_id
_entity_poly.type
_entity_poly.pdbx_seq_one_letter_code
_entity_poly.pdbx_strand_id
1 'polypeptide(L)'
;MRESFEQQKKLLHDRYGALSMDDRRQILCKLRKRNILMYRQLERLKHDLLRLESKRVQCELEGNQTQVEVVETKILKKKEQFLKMLTQNKK
;
A
#
# COMPACT_ATOMS: atom_id res chain seq x y z
N MET A 1 -8.16 -7.79 21.61
CA MET A 1 -7.80 -6.36 21.43
C MET A 1 -7.35 -6.18 19.99
N ARG A 2 -7.94 -5.23 19.25
CA ARG A 2 -7.48 -4.92 17.89
C ARG A 2 -6.08 -4.33 18.01
N GLU A 3 -5.12 -4.87 17.26
CA GLU A 3 -3.86 -4.16 17.05
C GLU A 3 -4.18 -2.82 16.38
N SER A 4 -3.57 -1.74 16.86
CA SER A 4 -3.73 -0.42 16.26
C SER A 4 -3.39 -0.49 14.77
N PHE A 5 -4.11 0.22 13.90
CA PHE A 5 -3.83 0.31 12.46
C PHE A 5 -2.34 0.54 12.16
N GLU A 6 -1.65 1.29 13.02
CA GLU A 6 -0.20 1.50 12.94
C GLU A 6 0.63 0.25 13.24
N GLN A 7 0.22 -0.58 14.19
CA GLN A 7 0.85 -1.88 14.44
C GLN A 7 0.68 -2.81 13.23
N GLN A 8 -0.51 -2.83 12.63
CA GLN A 8 -0.76 -3.63 11.42
C GLN A 8 0.06 -3.12 10.22
N LYS A 9 0.21 -1.80 10.06
CA LYS A 9 1.13 -1.20 9.07
C LYS A 9 2.58 -1.63 9.30
N LYS A 10 3.03 -1.65 10.55
CA LYS A 10 4.39 -2.05 10.93
C LYS A 10 4.64 -3.53 10.63
N LEU A 11 3.74 -4.42 11.06
CA LEU A 11 3.81 -5.85 10.76
C LEU A 11 3.85 -6.12 9.26
N LEU A 12 3.09 -5.36 8.47
CA LEU A 12 3.13 -5.47 7.01
C LEU A 12 4.49 -5.07 6.44
N HIS A 13 5.09 -4.01 6.97
CA HIS A 13 6.42 -3.58 6.56
C HIS A 13 7.49 -4.61 6.94
N ASP A 14 7.38 -5.20 8.13
CA ASP A 14 8.28 -6.24 8.62
C ASP A 14 8.17 -7.53 7.79
N ARG A 15 6.94 -7.94 7.42
CA ARG A 15 6.66 -9.15 6.63
C ARG A 15 7.25 -9.09 5.21
N TYR A 16 7.18 -7.94 4.55
CA TYR A 16 7.67 -7.79 3.17
C TYR A 16 9.10 -7.21 3.10
N GLY A 17 9.68 -6.87 4.24
CA GLY A 17 11.01 -6.30 4.37
C GLY A 17 11.09 -4.82 3.98
N ALA A 18 12.10 -4.14 4.51
CA ALA A 18 12.42 -2.77 4.14
C ALA A 18 13.02 -2.75 2.72
N LEU A 19 12.19 -2.54 1.71
CA LEU A 19 12.67 -2.15 0.38
C LEU A 19 13.17 -0.70 0.46
N SER A 20 14.46 -0.51 0.21
CA SER A 20 15.02 0.84 0.07
C SER A 20 14.32 1.60 -1.07
N MET A 21 14.40 2.93 -1.04
CA MET A 21 13.84 3.74 -2.13
C MET A 21 14.53 3.44 -3.46
N ASP A 22 15.82 3.11 -3.43
CA ASP A 22 16.59 2.73 -4.62
C ASP A 22 16.15 1.36 -5.17
N ASP A 23 15.96 0.36 -4.30
CA ASP A 23 15.43 -0.95 -4.70
C ASP A 23 14.07 -0.79 -5.39
N ARG A 24 13.19 0.02 -4.80
CA ARG A 24 11.86 0.31 -5.37
C ARG A 24 11.99 0.97 -6.74
N ARG A 25 12.88 1.95 -6.89
CA ARG A 25 13.10 2.63 -8.17
C ARG A 25 13.60 1.67 -9.24
N GLN A 26 14.56 0.80 -8.90
CA GLN A 26 15.08 -0.21 -9.82
C GLN A 26 14.00 -1.21 -10.26
N ILE A 27 13.21 -1.72 -9.30
CA ILE A 27 12.11 -2.66 -9.56
C ILE A 27 11.07 -2.02 -10.51
N LEU A 28 10.67 -0.78 -10.24
CA LEU A 28 9.71 -0.05 -11.07
C LEU A 28 10.25 0.21 -12.49
N CYS A 29 11.53 0.58 -12.63
CA CYS A 29 12.17 0.74 -13.93
C CYS A 29 12.21 -0.58 -14.72
N LYS A 30 12.54 -1.71 -14.07
CA LYS A 30 12.53 -3.04 -14.69
C LYS A 30 11.11 -3.44 -15.12
N LEU A 31 10.13 -3.25 -14.24
CA LEU A 31 8.71 -3.50 -14.51
C LEU A 31 8.20 -2.71 -15.70
N ARG A 32 8.52 -1.41 -15.77
CA ARG A 32 8.11 -0.56 -16.89
C ARG A 32 8.62 -1.08 -18.24
N LYS A 33 9.84 -1.63 -18.27
CA LYS A 33 10.44 -2.20 -19.48
C LYS A 33 9.89 -3.59 -19.83
N ARG A 34 9.64 -4.44 -18.83
CA ARG A 34 9.23 -5.84 -19.03
C ARG A 34 7.73 -6.03 -19.18
N ASN A 35 6.92 -5.27 -18.44
CA ASN A 35 5.47 -5.37 -18.43
C ASN A 35 4.82 -4.01 -18.08
N ILE A 36 4.54 -3.22 -19.11
CA ILE A 36 3.93 -1.89 -18.98
C ILE A 36 2.54 -1.91 -18.34
N LEU A 37 1.76 -2.99 -18.54
CA LEU A 37 0.42 -3.12 -17.97
C LEU A 37 0.50 -3.30 -16.45
N MET A 38 1.41 -4.15 -15.99
CA MET A 38 1.67 -4.36 -14.56
C MET A 38 2.23 -3.10 -13.90
N TYR A 39 3.13 -2.39 -14.58
CA TYR A 39 3.60 -1.07 -14.11
C TYR A 39 2.44 -0.07 -13.92
N ARG A 40 1.55 0.06 -14.92
CA ARG A 40 0.35 0.92 -14.81
C ARG A 40 -0.62 0.48 -13.73
N GLN A 41 -0.75 -0.83 -13.49
CA GLN A 41 -1.55 -1.36 -12.37
C GLN A 41 -0.96 -0.95 -11.02
N LEU A 42 0.37 -1.03 -10.88
CA LEU A 42 1.09 -0.56 -9.69
C LEU A 42 0.93 0.95 -9.46
N GLU A 43 1.01 1.76 -10.51
CA GLU A 43 0.77 3.21 -10.41
C GLU A 43 -0.66 3.51 -9.96
N ARG A 44 -1.67 2.84 -10.56
CA ARG A 44 -3.07 2.97 -10.12
C ARG A 44 -3.25 2.57 -8.66
N LEU A 45 -2.63 1.48 -8.23
CA LEU A 45 -2.69 1.04 -6.84
C LEU A 45 -2.07 2.06 -5.87
N LYS A 46 -0.97 2.72 -6.27
CA LYS A 46 -0.36 3.81 -5.49
C LYS A 46 -1.31 5.01 -5.36
N HIS A 47 -1.97 5.42 -6.44
CA HIS A 47 -2.95 6.50 -6.40
C HIS A 47 -4.17 6.15 -5.56
N ASP A 48 -4.67 4.91 -5.65
CA ASP A 48 -5.76 4.43 -4.83
C ASP A 48 -5.42 4.47 -3.33
N LEU A 49 -4.20 4.06 -2.97
CA LEU A 49 -3.72 4.13 -1.58
C LEU A 49 -3.71 5.58 -1.07
N LEU A 50 -3.20 6.52 -1.87
CA LEU A 50 -3.20 7.94 -1.52
C LEU A 50 -4.63 8.46 -1.30
N ARG A 51 -5.57 8.11 -2.19
CA ARG A 51 -6.98 8.49 -2.08
C ARG A 51 -7.64 7.91 -0.83
N LEU A 52 -7.34 6.66 -0.48
CA LEU A 52 -7.90 6.03 0.72
C LEU A 52 -7.35 6.66 2.00
N GLU A 53 -6.07 7.02 2.04
CA GLU A 53 -5.50 7.74 3.19
C GLU A 53 -6.16 9.12 3.35
N SER A 54 -6.40 9.87 2.26
CA SER A 54 -7.19 11.12 2.33
C SER A 54 -8.61 10.88 2.82
N LYS A 55 -9.27 9.82 2.35
CA LYS A 55 -10.62 9.45 2.79
C LYS A 55 -10.66 9.06 4.27
N ARG A 56 -9.63 8.37 4.78
CA ARG A 56 -9.49 8.02 6.19
C ARG A 56 -9.51 9.28 7.06
N VAL A 57 -8.68 10.27 6.70
CA VAL A 57 -8.60 11.56 7.41
C VAL A 57 -9.94 12.28 7.37
N GLN A 58 -10.64 12.29 6.23
CA GLN A 58 -11.98 12.90 6.14
C GLN A 58 -12.98 12.21 7.08
N CYS A 59 -13.06 10.88 7.07
CA CYS A 59 -13.95 10.13 7.96
C CYS A 59 -13.60 10.32 9.45
N GLU A 60 -12.32 10.49 9.76
CA GLU A 60 -11.83 10.78 11.12
C GLU A 60 -12.28 12.17 11.58
N LEU A 61 -12.20 13.19 10.71
CA LEU A 61 -12.71 14.54 10.98
C LEU A 61 -14.24 14.59 11.12
N GLU A 62 -14.97 13.75 10.38
CA GLU A 62 -16.43 13.61 10.46
C GLU A 62 -16.90 12.81 11.69
N GLY A 63 -15.99 12.23 12.48
CA GLY A 63 -16.32 11.39 13.64
C GLY A 63 -16.95 10.04 13.29
N ASN A 64 -16.86 9.60 12.03
CA ASN A 64 -17.48 8.36 11.56
C ASN A 64 -16.55 7.16 11.74
N GLN A 65 -16.43 6.69 12.98
CA GLN A 65 -15.49 5.62 13.36
C GLN A 65 -15.69 4.32 12.54
N THR A 66 -16.93 3.93 12.28
CA THR A 66 -17.24 2.72 11.49
C THR A 66 -16.67 2.82 10.07
N GLN A 67 -16.75 4.01 9.46
CA GLN A 67 -16.23 4.22 8.12
C GLN A 67 -14.70 4.29 8.09
N VAL A 68 -14.08 4.87 9.12
CA VAL A 68 -12.62 4.86 9.31
C VAL A 68 -12.10 3.43 9.30
N GLU A 69 -12.70 2.53 10.08
CA GLU A 69 -12.27 1.13 10.15
C GLU A 69 -12.37 0.39 8.81
N VAL A 70 -13.44 0.64 8.05
CA VAL A 70 -13.61 0.07 6.71
C VAL A 70 -12.53 0.57 5.75
N VAL A 71 -12.18 1.85 5.85
CA VAL A 71 -11.12 2.45 5.02
C VAL A 71 -9.74 1.92 5.42
N GLU A 72 -9.44 1.84 6.71
CA GLU A 72 -8.19 1.27 7.24
C GLU A 72 -7.97 -0.17 6.77
N THR A 73 -9.01 -1.01 6.86
CA THR A 73 -8.97 -2.39 6.37
C THR A 73 -8.67 -2.45 4.87
N LYS A 74 -9.25 -1.53 4.07
CA LYS A 74 -8.98 -1.43 2.63
C LYS A 74 -7.55 -0.97 2.33
N ILE A 75 -7.04 -0.02 3.11
CA ILE A 75 -5.65 0.46 3.00
C ILE A 75 -4.68 -0.70 3.22
N LEU A 76 -4.87 -1.48 4.30
CA LEU A 76 -3.99 -2.61 4.62
C LEU A 76 -3.96 -3.64 3.49
N LYS A 77 -5.13 -4.06 2.99
CA LYS A 77 -5.22 -5.02 1.87
C LYS A 77 -4.52 -4.51 0.61
N LYS A 78 -4.72 -3.24 0.23
CA LYS A 78 -4.07 -2.66 -0.95
C LYS A 78 -2.57 -2.47 -0.75
N LYS A 79 -2.13 -2.13 0.46
CA LYS A 79 -0.71 -1.98 0.81
C LYS A 79 0.00 -3.32 0.77
N GLU A 80 -0.67 -4.39 1.21
CA GLU A 80 -0.17 -5.76 1.12
C GLU A 80 -0.01 -6.18 -0.34
N GLN A 81 -1.02 -5.93 -1.17
CA GLN A 81 -0.96 -6.18 -2.60
C GLN A 81 0.20 -5.44 -3.28
N PHE A 82 0.41 -4.17 -2.92
CA PHE A 82 1.50 -3.35 -3.46
C PHE A 82 2.87 -3.95 -3.09
N LEU A 83 3.09 -4.26 -1.82
CA LEU A 83 4.35 -4.83 -1.34
C LEU A 83 4.60 -6.22 -1.94
N LYS A 84 3.58 -7.07 -2.03
CA LYS A 84 3.66 -8.39 -2.68
C LYS A 84 4.10 -8.29 -4.14
N MET A 85 3.55 -7.33 -4.90
CA MET A 85 3.96 -7.12 -6.29
C MET A 85 5.41 -6.66 -6.39
N LEU A 86 5.88 -5.80 -5.48
CA LEU A 86 7.27 -5.37 -5.47
C LEU A 86 8.23 -6.51 -5.12
N THR A 87 7.93 -7.32 -4.11
CA THR A 87 8.79 -8.43 -3.71
C THR A 87 8.86 -9.54 -4.77
N GLN A 88 7.75 -9.82 -5.46
CA GLN A 88 7.73 -10.76 -6.58
C GLN A 88 8.60 -10.32 -7.76
N ASN A 89 8.74 -9.01 -7.97
CA ASN A 89 9.52 -8.43 -9.07
C ASN A 89 10.94 -7.98 -8.65
N LYS A 90 11.37 -8.33 -7.43
CA LYS A 90 12.74 -8.07 -6.95
C LYS A 90 13.78 -8.99 -7.60
N LYS A 91 13.38 -10.21 -8.00
CA LYS A 91 14.25 -11.22 -8.63
C LYS A 91 14.57 -10.89 -10.10
#